data_AF-A0A3S0DLE2-F1
#
_entry.id   AF-A0A3S0DLE2-F1
#
_cell.length_a   1.000
_cell.length_b   1.000
_cell.length_c   1.000
_cell.angle_alpha   90.00
_cell.angle_beta   90.00
_cell.angle_gamma   90.00
#
_symmetry.space_group_name_H-M   'P 1'
#
loop_
_entity.id
_entity.type
_entity.pdbx_description
1 polymer ?
#
loop_
_entity_poly.entity_id
_entity_poly.type
_entity_poly.pdbx_seq_one_letter_code
_entity_poly.pdbx_strand_id
1 'polypeptide(L)'
;MKPLWIAGLAGLTVIVAVLVLQPTPPAAVPPSSPAAAALPLALPPASGVSAAPAPATSRAASTVLSVAAPVAPAVGPEGYGPHIDRAHAGSDPQAAWDAVLWLRRCSNSENRRRTAEDLRNQGIAPEFMTQRIVEIDAEARRCQTVTDAHRALLAPLAMRAMRAGVPEAASAYAEAVFPADLTPTQRSEVAEALRRDALSGRDLALLSAAVANPGWGLTDEERLTFLFALTQFRKPMMTPEAALTMIQTGQVPQKSLPTAAQVTSALQASRQLVAKIEATPRP
;
A
#
# COMPACT_ATOMS: atom_id res chain seq x y z
N MET A 1 14.42 34.29 50.75
CA MET A 1 13.17 34.76 51.38
C MET A 1 12.03 33.82 51.00
N LYS A 2 11.06 33.63 51.90
CA LYS A 2 9.71 33.03 51.72
C LYS A 2 8.75 33.97 52.50
N PRO A 3 7.42 33.97 52.30
CA PRO A 3 6.57 33.06 51.53
C PRO A 3 6.16 33.72 50.18
N LEU A 4 4.95 33.77 49.59
CA LEU A 4 3.57 33.39 49.98
C LEU A 4 2.71 32.92 48.76
N TRP A 5 1.79 32.02 49.08
CA TRP A 5 0.61 31.49 48.40
C TRP A 5 -0.18 32.39 47.43
N ILE A 6 -0.87 31.73 46.47
CA ILE A 6 -2.34 31.73 46.37
C ILE A 6 -2.78 30.37 45.77
N ALA A 7 -3.94 29.85 46.20
CA ALA A 7 -4.56 28.64 45.64
C ALA A 7 -5.86 29.00 44.89
N GLY A 8 -6.10 28.39 43.73
CA GLY A 8 -7.30 28.58 42.92
C GLY A 8 -8.08 27.28 42.80
N LEU A 9 -9.24 27.18 43.45
CA LEU A 9 -10.03 25.95 43.56
C LEU A 9 -11.41 26.12 42.90
N ALA A 10 -11.52 25.69 41.63
CA ALA A 10 -12.75 25.42 40.91
C ALA A 10 -12.41 24.56 39.67
N GLY A 11 -13.22 23.61 39.21
CA GLY A 11 -14.56 23.24 39.68
C GLY A 11 -15.38 22.69 38.53
N LEU A 12 -14.94 21.58 37.91
CA LEU A 12 -15.57 21.01 36.72
C LEU A 12 -16.24 19.67 37.03
N THR A 13 -17.52 19.71 37.38
CA THR A 13 -18.34 18.53 37.68
C THR A 13 -18.70 17.79 36.39
N VAL A 14 -18.00 16.70 36.07
CA VAL A 14 -18.35 15.85 34.92
C VAL A 14 -19.60 15.03 35.26
N ILE A 15 -20.73 15.39 34.67
CA ILE A 15 -21.99 14.65 34.81
C ILE A 15 -21.89 13.36 34.00
N VAL A 16 -21.71 12.23 34.68
CA VAL A 16 -21.74 10.90 34.06
C VAL A 16 -23.18 10.51 33.78
N ALA A 17 -23.66 10.81 32.56
CA ALA A 17 -24.96 10.36 32.07
C ALA A 17 -24.94 8.85 31.79
N VAL A 18 -25.30 8.04 32.78
CA VAL A 18 -25.44 6.58 32.63
C VAL A 18 -26.69 6.27 31.78
N LEU A 19 -26.50 6.19 30.46
CA LEU A 19 -27.55 5.69 29.56
C LEU A 19 -27.68 4.16 29.75
N VAL A 20 -28.75 3.74 30.42
CA VAL A 20 -29.10 2.33 30.55
C VAL A 20 -29.67 1.84 29.22
N LEU A 21 -28.81 1.27 28.36
CA LEU A 21 -29.27 0.54 27.18
C LEU A 21 -30.03 -0.71 27.63
N GLN A 22 -31.33 -0.76 27.31
CA GLN A 22 -32.12 -1.98 27.48
C GLN A 22 -31.70 -3.03 26.44
N PRO A 23 -31.57 -4.32 26.83
CA PRO A 23 -31.28 -5.38 25.88
C PRO A 23 -32.49 -5.62 24.98
N THR A 24 -32.35 -5.37 23.67
CA THR A 24 -33.33 -5.81 22.68
C THR A 24 -33.37 -7.35 22.64
N PRO A 25 -34.57 -7.96 22.62
CA PRO A 25 -34.68 -9.42 22.56
C PRO A 25 -34.16 -9.96 21.22
N PRO A 26 -33.58 -11.18 21.19
CA PRO A 26 -33.07 -11.76 19.96
C PRO A 26 -34.21 -12.05 18.98
N ALA A 27 -34.07 -11.56 17.75
CA ALA A 27 -35.00 -11.89 16.66
C ALA A 27 -34.95 -13.39 16.36
N ALA A 28 -36.12 -14.01 16.14
CA ALA A 28 -36.23 -15.44 15.92
C ALA A 28 -35.53 -15.87 14.61
N VAL A 29 -34.73 -16.93 14.67
CA VAL A 29 -34.08 -17.54 13.51
C VAL A 29 -35.12 -18.36 12.73
N PRO A 30 -35.39 -18.07 11.44
CA PRO A 30 -36.24 -18.92 10.62
C PRO A 30 -35.56 -20.28 10.33
N PRO A 31 -36.32 -21.39 10.26
CA PRO A 31 -35.75 -22.73 10.17
C PRO A 31 -35.06 -23.03 8.83
N SER A 32 -34.10 -23.95 8.87
CA SER A 32 -33.32 -24.42 7.73
C SER A 32 -34.18 -24.98 6.59
N SER A 33 -33.89 -24.55 5.36
CA SER A 33 -34.44 -25.16 4.13
C SER A 33 -33.51 -26.27 3.62
N PRO A 34 -34.03 -27.38 3.03
CA PRO A 34 -33.25 -28.60 2.82
C PRO A 34 -32.33 -28.59 1.58
N ALA A 35 -31.51 -29.64 1.48
CA ALA A 35 -30.49 -29.80 0.44
C ALA A 35 -31.04 -29.82 -0.99
N ALA A 36 -30.37 -29.10 -1.90
CA ALA A 36 -30.54 -29.22 -3.34
C ALA A 36 -29.57 -30.29 -3.90
N ALA A 37 -30.01 -31.01 -4.93
CA ALA A 37 -29.34 -32.21 -5.45
C ALA A 37 -27.98 -31.93 -6.12
N ALA A 38 -27.09 -32.94 -6.07
CA ALA A 38 -25.88 -32.96 -6.87
C ALA A 38 -26.21 -33.13 -8.37
N LEU A 39 -25.60 -32.31 -9.23
CA LEU A 39 -25.67 -32.46 -10.68
C LEU A 39 -24.45 -33.27 -11.18
N PRO A 40 -24.65 -34.33 -11.99
CA PRO A 40 -23.54 -35.07 -12.60
C PRO A 40 -22.92 -34.25 -13.74
N LEU A 41 -21.66 -33.83 -13.57
CA LEU A 41 -20.93 -33.06 -14.58
C LEU A 41 -20.41 -33.99 -15.69
N ALA A 42 -21.19 -34.16 -16.76
CA ALA A 42 -20.79 -34.94 -17.92
C ALA A 42 -19.70 -34.23 -18.75
N LEU A 43 -18.52 -34.83 -18.82
CA LEU A 43 -17.40 -34.38 -19.67
C LEU A 43 -17.52 -34.95 -21.09
N PRO A 44 -17.47 -34.13 -22.16
CA PRO A 44 -17.34 -34.63 -23.51
C PRO A 44 -15.90 -35.14 -23.77
N PRO A 45 -15.71 -36.15 -24.65
CA PRO A 45 -14.39 -36.70 -24.95
C PRO A 45 -13.54 -35.71 -25.77
N ALA A 46 -12.22 -35.74 -25.56
CA ALA A 46 -11.28 -34.90 -26.30
C ALA A 46 -11.03 -35.41 -27.72
N SER A 47 -11.38 -34.62 -28.73
CA SER A 47 -10.98 -34.85 -30.12
C SER A 47 -9.51 -34.44 -30.31
N GLY A 48 -8.61 -35.41 -30.43
CA GLY A 48 -7.21 -35.14 -30.75
C GLY A 48 -7.03 -34.69 -32.20
N VAL A 49 -6.44 -33.52 -32.40
CA VAL A 49 -5.96 -33.06 -33.71
C VAL A 49 -4.45 -33.20 -33.76
N SER A 50 -3.95 -34.15 -34.54
CA SER A 50 -2.53 -34.26 -34.86
C SER A 50 -2.15 -33.16 -35.84
N ALA A 51 -1.13 -32.36 -35.50
CA ALA A 51 -0.60 -31.29 -36.34
C ALA A 51 0.90 -31.53 -36.60
N ALA A 52 1.32 -31.33 -37.85
CA ALA A 52 2.67 -31.67 -38.32
C ALA A 52 3.77 -30.75 -37.74
N PRO A 53 5.03 -31.22 -37.65
CA PRO A 53 6.15 -30.40 -37.17
C PRO A 53 6.48 -29.25 -38.13
N ALA A 54 6.44 -28.03 -37.63
CA ALA A 54 6.95 -26.84 -38.32
C ALA A 54 8.50 -26.78 -38.24
N PRO A 55 9.19 -26.20 -39.23
CA PRO A 55 10.66 -26.19 -39.27
C PRO A 55 11.27 -25.32 -38.17
N ALA A 56 12.45 -25.72 -37.69
CA ALA A 56 13.19 -25.02 -36.65
C ALA A 56 13.78 -23.68 -37.14
N THR A 57 13.07 -22.58 -36.89
CA THR A 57 13.63 -21.23 -37.06
C THR A 57 14.67 -20.97 -35.97
N SER A 58 15.92 -20.68 -36.36
CA SER A 58 17.02 -20.49 -35.41
C SER A 58 16.76 -19.31 -34.48
N ARG A 59 16.55 -19.60 -33.19
CA ARG A 59 16.31 -18.59 -32.16
C ARG A 59 17.63 -17.91 -31.81
N ALA A 60 17.95 -16.84 -32.52
CA ALA A 60 19.09 -15.97 -32.21
C ALA A 60 19.09 -15.61 -30.71
N ALA A 61 20.23 -15.75 -30.07
CA ALA A 61 20.39 -15.38 -28.67
C ALA A 61 20.33 -13.85 -28.53
N SER A 62 19.14 -13.34 -28.20
CA SER A 62 19.00 -11.96 -27.75
C SER A 62 19.75 -11.78 -26.44
N THR A 63 20.99 -11.30 -26.52
CA THR A 63 21.74 -10.78 -25.38
C THR A 63 20.96 -9.58 -24.84
N VAL A 64 20.11 -9.83 -23.83
CA VAL A 64 19.38 -8.77 -23.14
C VAL A 64 20.41 -7.98 -22.34
N LEU A 65 20.94 -6.93 -22.95
CA LEU A 65 21.55 -5.82 -22.23
C LEU A 65 20.56 -5.39 -21.15
N SER A 66 20.98 -5.43 -19.89
CA SER A 66 20.20 -4.87 -18.79
C SER A 66 20.07 -3.36 -19.04
N VAL A 67 18.94 -2.96 -19.60
CA VAL A 67 18.61 -1.56 -19.81
C VAL A 67 18.35 -0.99 -18.42
N ALA A 68 19.35 -0.29 -17.89
CA ALA A 68 19.19 0.50 -16.68
C ALA A 68 17.91 1.35 -16.83
N ALA A 69 17.00 1.23 -15.86
CA ALA A 69 15.67 1.84 -15.94
C ALA A 69 15.80 3.32 -16.37
N PRO A 70 15.00 3.78 -17.34
CA PRO A 70 15.20 5.08 -17.97
C PRO A 70 15.21 6.16 -16.89
N VAL A 71 16.38 6.78 -16.70
CA VAL A 71 16.56 7.85 -15.72
C VAL A 71 15.71 9.02 -16.19
N ALA A 72 14.54 9.19 -15.59
CA ALA A 72 13.66 10.31 -15.84
C ALA A 72 14.49 11.61 -15.82
N PRO A 73 14.38 12.47 -16.85
CA PRO A 73 15.33 13.55 -17.08
C PRO A 73 15.49 14.39 -15.82
N ALA A 74 16.73 14.49 -15.33
CA ALA A 74 17.02 15.01 -13.99
C ALA A 74 16.40 16.40 -13.81
N VAL A 75 15.33 16.48 -13.02
CA VAL A 75 14.50 17.68 -12.88
C VAL A 75 15.36 18.85 -12.43
N GLY A 76 15.43 19.87 -13.29
CA GLY A 76 16.35 20.98 -13.19
C GLY A 76 15.82 22.12 -12.30
N PRO A 77 16.30 23.36 -12.52
CA PRO A 77 15.87 24.51 -11.74
C PRO A 77 14.39 24.88 -11.93
N GLU A 78 13.72 24.35 -12.94
CA GLU A 78 12.28 24.54 -13.20
C GLU A 78 11.35 23.83 -12.19
N GLY A 79 11.89 22.90 -11.39
CA GLY A 79 11.13 22.14 -10.40
C GLY A 79 10.06 21.24 -11.02
N TYR A 80 9.15 20.73 -10.19
CA TYR A 80 8.25 19.63 -10.62
C TYR A 80 7.03 20.06 -11.43
N GLY A 81 6.53 21.28 -11.27
CA GLY A 81 5.29 21.74 -11.92
C GLY A 81 5.22 21.43 -13.42
N PRO A 82 6.16 21.95 -14.24
CA PRO A 82 6.14 21.74 -15.69
C PRO A 82 6.27 20.27 -16.13
N HIS A 83 6.79 19.38 -15.28
CA HIS A 83 6.84 17.94 -15.56
C HIS A 83 5.53 17.25 -15.19
N ILE A 84 4.86 17.69 -14.11
CA ILE A 84 3.52 17.23 -13.74
C ILE A 84 2.49 17.64 -14.81
N ASP A 85 2.60 18.86 -15.35
CA ASP A 85 1.75 19.33 -16.46
C ASP A 85 1.88 18.43 -17.70
N ARG A 86 3.12 18.11 -18.10
CA ARG A 86 3.41 17.19 -19.22
C ARG A 86 2.89 15.78 -18.95
N ALA A 87 3.08 15.26 -17.74
CA ALA A 87 2.57 13.95 -17.33
C ALA A 87 1.04 13.90 -17.32
N HIS A 88 0.37 15.00 -16.94
CA HIS A 88 -1.08 15.10 -16.95
C HIS A 88 -1.66 15.13 -18.36
N ALA A 89 -1.11 15.96 -19.25
CA ALA A 89 -1.55 16.13 -20.63
C ALA A 89 -1.16 14.96 -21.57
N GLY A 90 -0.05 14.28 -21.29
CA GLY A 90 0.39 13.09 -22.02
C GLY A 90 -0.41 11.83 -21.66
N SER A 91 -0.23 10.75 -22.42
CA SER A 91 -0.84 9.43 -22.19
C SER A 91 0.11 8.40 -21.55
N ASP A 92 1.40 8.73 -21.37
CA ASP A 92 2.39 7.83 -20.80
C ASP A 92 2.10 7.50 -19.32
N PRO A 93 1.92 6.22 -18.96
CA PRO A 93 1.70 5.83 -17.58
C PRO A 93 2.96 5.94 -16.70
N GLN A 94 4.17 5.91 -17.26
CA GLN A 94 5.40 6.07 -16.48
C GLN A 94 5.57 7.53 -16.05
N ALA A 95 5.45 8.50 -16.96
CA ALA A 95 5.42 9.92 -16.61
C ALA A 95 4.31 10.26 -15.60
N ALA A 96 3.12 9.65 -15.74
CA ALA A 96 2.05 9.80 -14.77
C ALA A 96 2.41 9.26 -13.37
N TRP A 97 3.17 8.16 -13.30
CA TRP A 97 3.69 7.62 -12.04
C TRP A 97 4.81 8.48 -11.44
N ASP A 98 5.75 8.95 -12.24
CA ASP A 98 6.83 9.85 -11.79
C ASP A 98 6.25 11.14 -11.19
N ALA A 99 5.20 11.69 -11.80
CA ALA A 99 4.45 12.82 -11.26
C ALA A 99 3.76 12.52 -9.91
N VAL A 100 3.19 11.32 -9.73
CA VAL A 100 2.65 10.87 -8.43
C VAL A 100 3.75 10.75 -7.38
N LEU A 101 4.93 10.25 -7.74
CA LEU A 101 6.08 10.18 -6.85
C LEU A 101 6.58 11.56 -6.42
N TRP A 102 6.62 12.55 -7.32
CA TRP A 102 6.96 13.94 -6.97
C TRP A 102 5.89 14.55 -6.05
N LEU A 103 4.60 14.38 -6.35
CA LEU A 103 3.51 14.90 -5.52
C LEU A 103 3.53 14.32 -4.09
N ARG A 104 3.66 13.00 -3.93
CA ARG A 104 3.79 12.33 -2.61
C ARG A 104 5.07 12.72 -1.86
N ARG A 105 6.13 13.08 -2.58
CA ARG A 105 7.40 13.55 -1.98
C ARG A 105 7.30 15.00 -1.52
N CYS A 106 6.59 15.86 -2.26
CA CYS A 106 6.36 17.27 -1.94
C CYS A 106 5.29 17.49 -0.85
N SER A 107 4.38 16.55 -0.62
CA SER A 107 3.46 16.61 0.53
C SER A 107 4.12 16.23 1.87
N ASN A 108 5.25 15.53 1.85
CA ASN A 108 5.97 15.02 3.04
C ASN A 108 7.37 15.66 3.23
N SER A 109 7.68 16.74 2.50
CA SER A 109 9.00 17.39 2.51
C SER A 109 9.34 18.00 3.87
N GLU A 110 8.45 18.83 4.44
CA GLU A 110 8.63 19.49 5.73
C GLU A 110 8.78 18.51 6.89
N ASN A 111 7.95 17.48 6.92
CA ASN A 111 7.97 16.44 7.94
C ASN A 111 9.29 15.63 7.87
N ARG A 112 9.72 15.20 6.68
CA ARG A 112 11.03 14.58 6.48
C ARG A 112 12.19 15.48 6.92
N ARG A 113 12.10 16.80 6.65
CA ARG A 113 13.10 17.79 7.08
C ARG A 113 13.18 17.85 8.61
N ARG A 114 12.03 17.99 9.28
CA ARG A 114 11.91 18.02 10.75
C ARG A 114 12.49 16.75 11.38
N THR A 115 12.09 15.56 10.91
CA THR A 115 12.63 14.29 11.44
C THR A 115 14.15 14.19 11.28
N ALA A 116 14.72 14.65 10.17
CA ALA A 116 16.18 14.66 9.99
C ALA A 116 16.88 15.65 10.93
N GLU A 117 16.29 16.82 11.19
CA GLU A 117 16.78 17.76 12.21
C GLU A 117 16.67 17.20 13.62
N ASP A 118 15.54 16.57 13.99
CA ASP A 118 15.34 15.96 15.31
C ASP A 118 16.36 14.86 15.57
N LEU A 119 16.61 13.98 14.60
CA LEU A 119 17.62 12.90 14.70
C LEU A 119 19.05 13.46 14.78
N ARG A 120 19.38 14.48 13.98
CA ARG A 120 20.67 15.19 14.06
C ARG A 120 20.88 15.81 15.45
N ASN A 121 19.85 16.48 15.97
CA ASN A 121 19.90 17.17 17.26
C ASN A 121 19.98 16.18 18.45
N GLN A 122 19.51 14.93 18.26
CA GLN A 122 19.72 13.80 19.19
C GLN A 122 21.12 13.17 19.08
N GLY A 123 21.99 13.65 18.18
CA GLY A 123 23.33 13.09 17.95
C GLY A 123 23.35 11.82 17.09
N ILE A 124 22.25 11.46 16.44
CA ILE A 124 22.14 10.24 15.62
C ILE A 124 22.76 10.51 14.24
N ALA A 125 24.03 10.13 14.07
CA ALA A 125 24.81 10.29 12.83
C ALA A 125 24.71 11.72 12.24
N PRO A 126 25.15 12.76 12.98
CA PRO A 126 24.81 14.14 12.69
C PRO A 126 25.36 14.66 11.35
N GLU A 127 26.48 14.14 10.86
CA GLU A 127 27.04 14.45 9.54
C GLU A 127 26.14 13.93 8.42
N PHE A 128 25.72 12.66 8.53
CA PHE A 128 24.80 12.02 7.58
C PHE A 128 23.42 12.70 7.59
N MET A 129 22.89 13.02 8.77
CA MET A 129 21.63 13.77 8.87
C MET A 129 21.76 15.20 8.32
N THR A 130 22.92 15.85 8.46
CA THR A 130 23.19 17.16 7.85
C THR A 130 23.21 17.08 6.32
N GLN A 131 23.89 16.09 5.73
CA GLN A 131 23.80 15.81 4.29
C GLN A 131 22.34 15.56 3.87
N ARG A 132 21.60 14.77 4.65
CA ARG A 132 20.20 14.44 4.37
C ARG A 132 19.28 15.66 4.40
N ILE A 133 19.54 16.63 5.27
CA ILE A 133 18.83 17.92 5.28
C ILE A 133 19.13 18.71 4.00
N VAL A 134 20.38 18.77 3.54
CA VAL A 134 20.75 19.45 2.28
C VAL A 134 20.04 18.81 1.07
N GLU A 135 19.93 17.49 1.03
CA GLU A 135 19.13 16.77 0.02
C GLU A 135 17.64 17.15 0.07
N ILE A 136 17.06 17.23 1.28
CA ILE A 136 15.65 17.58 1.48
C ILE A 136 15.38 19.06 1.16
N ASP A 137 16.31 19.97 1.45
CA ASP A 137 16.19 21.38 1.11
C ASP A 137 16.34 21.61 -0.41
N ALA A 138 17.19 20.83 -1.09
CA ALA A 138 17.27 20.83 -2.55
C ALA A 138 16.01 20.25 -3.22
N GLU A 139 15.40 19.25 -2.60
CA GLU A 139 14.11 18.68 -2.99
C GLU A 139 12.96 19.68 -2.77
N ALA A 140 12.92 20.35 -1.62
CA ALA A 140 11.91 21.35 -1.28
C ALA A 140 11.91 22.53 -2.24
N ARG A 141 13.09 22.95 -2.76
CA ARG A 141 13.18 23.95 -3.84
C ARG A 141 12.47 23.50 -5.12
N ARG A 142 12.64 22.25 -5.56
CA ARG A 142 11.91 21.71 -6.72
C ARG A 142 10.40 21.61 -6.48
N CYS A 143 9.97 21.45 -5.23
CA CYS A 143 8.56 21.47 -4.84
C CYS A 143 7.91 22.87 -4.87
N GLN A 144 8.67 23.96 -4.99
CA GLN A 144 8.10 25.32 -5.01
C GLN A 144 7.23 25.60 -6.25
N THR A 145 7.36 24.82 -7.33
CA THR A 145 6.47 24.89 -8.51
C THR A 145 5.30 23.91 -8.46
N VAL A 146 5.03 23.27 -7.31
CA VAL A 146 3.87 22.39 -7.10
C VAL A 146 2.70 23.17 -6.50
N THR A 147 1.76 23.56 -7.36
CA THR A 147 0.52 24.26 -6.99
C THR A 147 -0.52 23.30 -6.38
N ASP A 148 -1.57 23.84 -5.75
CA ASP A 148 -2.68 23.02 -5.27
C ASP A 148 -3.49 22.37 -6.40
N ALA A 149 -3.50 22.99 -7.59
CA ALA A 149 -4.01 22.35 -8.80
C ALA A 149 -3.20 21.09 -9.14
N HIS A 150 -1.87 21.13 -9.04
CA HIS A 150 -1.02 19.94 -9.24
C HIS A 150 -1.28 18.88 -8.14
N ARG A 151 -1.51 19.29 -6.89
CA ARG A 151 -1.87 18.36 -5.79
C ARG A 151 -3.19 17.62 -6.07
N ALA A 152 -4.19 18.31 -6.62
CA ALA A 152 -5.46 17.69 -7.01
C ALA A 152 -5.32 16.63 -8.11
N LEU A 153 -4.22 16.63 -8.89
CA LEU A 153 -3.94 15.62 -9.91
C LEU A 153 -3.45 14.28 -9.35
N LEU A 154 -3.12 14.18 -8.05
CA LEU A 154 -2.57 12.97 -7.44
C LEU A 154 -3.43 11.72 -7.70
N ALA A 155 -4.73 11.80 -7.41
CA ALA A 155 -5.66 10.68 -7.62
C ALA A 155 -5.84 10.29 -9.10
N PRO A 156 -6.16 11.19 -10.04
CA PRO A 156 -6.33 10.82 -11.46
C PRO A 156 -5.02 10.36 -12.14
N LEU A 157 -3.85 10.85 -11.70
CA LEU A 157 -2.55 10.33 -12.19
C LEU A 157 -2.27 8.92 -11.63
N ALA A 158 -2.48 8.69 -10.33
CA ALA A 158 -2.28 7.38 -9.71
C ALA A 158 -3.24 6.32 -10.28
N MET A 159 -4.51 6.66 -10.50
CA MET A 159 -5.47 5.79 -11.19
C MET A 159 -5.02 5.41 -12.61
N ARG A 160 -4.42 6.35 -13.35
CA ARG A 160 -3.92 6.13 -14.72
C ARG A 160 -2.75 5.13 -14.71
N ALA A 161 -1.76 5.33 -13.83
CA ALA A 161 -0.63 4.44 -13.65
C ALA A 161 -1.07 3.04 -13.15
N MET A 162 -2.00 2.98 -12.20
CA MET A 162 -2.58 1.73 -11.66
C MET A 162 -3.29 0.91 -12.76
N ARG A 163 -4.07 1.57 -13.62
CA ARG A 163 -4.77 0.94 -14.75
C ARG A 163 -3.82 0.41 -15.83
N ALA A 164 -2.69 1.08 -16.03
CA ALA A 164 -1.61 0.60 -16.88
C ALA A 164 -0.72 -0.49 -16.24
N GLY A 165 -0.97 -0.85 -14.97
CA GLY A 165 -0.21 -1.88 -14.26
C GLY A 165 1.18 -1.43 -13.79
N VAL A 166 1.43 -0.13 -13.64
CA VAL A 166 2.68 0.38 -13.08
C VAL A 166 2.78 -0.03 -11.60
N PRO A 167 3.87 -0.69 -11.16
CA PRO A 167 4.00 -1.17 -9.78
C PRO A 167 3.90 -0.06 -8.74
N GLU A 168 3.23 -0.36 -7.63
CA GLU A 168 2.97 0.52 -6.47
C GLU A 168 2.00 1.70 -6.76
N ALA A 169 1.49 1.83 -7.99
CA ALA A 169 0.49 2.85 -8.30
C ALA A 169 -0.87 2.58 -7.62
N ALA A 170 -1.19 1.33 -7.28
CA ALA A 170 -2.43 1.00 -6.58
C ALA A 170 -2.42 1.52 -5.13
N SER A 171 -1.28 1.46 -4.45
CA SER A 171 -1.17 1.98 -3.07
C SER A 171 -1.21 3.50 -3.04
N ALA A 172 -0.54 4.18 -3.97
CA ALA A 172 -0.61 5.63 -4.10
C ALA A 172 -2.04 6.13 -4.43
N TYR A 173 -2.81 5.37 -5.23
CA TYR A 173 -4.23 5.69 -5.44
C TYR A 173 -5.06 5.43 -4.19
N ALA A 174 -4.84 4.30 -3.50
CA ALA A 174 -5.55 3.95 -2.26
C ALA A 174 -5.22 4.87 -1.06
N GLU A 175 -4.11 5.60 -1.10
CA GLU A 175 -3.78 6.71 -0.18
C GLU A 175 -4.47 8.04 -0.56
N ALA A 176 -4.83 8.22 -1.83
CA ALA A 176 -5.29 9.51 -2.37
C ALA A 176 -6.82 9.66 -2.44
N VAL A 177 -7.59 8.58 -2.25
CA VAL A 177 -9.06 8.59 -2.21
C VAL A 177 -9.60 7.63 -1.14
N PHE A 178 -10.79 7.91 -0.58
CA PHE A 178 -11.42 6.99 0.36
C PHE A 178 -12.28 5.97 -0.38
N PRO A 179 -12.32 4.69 0.06
CA PRO A 179 -13.16 3.68 -0.57
C PRO A 179 -14.66 3.98 -0.46
N ALA A 180 -15.09 4.83 0.47
CA ALA A 180 -16.49 5.25 0.61
C ALA A 180 -17.00 6.05 -0.60
N ASP A 181 -16.12 6.82 -1.25
CA ASP A 181 -16.46 7.74 -2.36
C ASP A 181 -16.58 7.02 -3.72
N LEU A 182 -16.40 5.69 -3.74
CA LEU A 182 -16.27 4.89 -4.95
C LEU A 182 -17.41 3.88 -5.12
N THR A 183 -17.66 3.47 -6.36
CA THR A 183 -18.55 2.34 -6.67
C THR A 183 -17.93 1.01 -6.21
N PRO A 184 -18.74 -0.05 -5.99
CA PRO A 184 -18.22 -1.39 -5.69
C PRO A 184 -17.21 -1.89 -6.73
N THR A 185 -17.46 -1.62 -8.02
CA THR A 185 -16.60 -2.03 -9.14
C THR A 185 -15.23 -1.33 -9.13
N GLN A 186 -15.18 -0.03 -8.81
CA GLN A 186 -13.92 0.69 -8.63
C GLN A 186 -13.14 0.16 -7.43
N ARG A 187 -13.81 -0.21 -6.33
CA ARG A 187 -13.14 -0.81 -5.17
C ARG A 187 -12.52 -2.18 -5.49
N SER A 188 -13.23 -3.05 -6.19
CA SER A 188 -12.67 -4.34 -6.63
C SER A 188 -11.48 -4.16 -7.57
N GLU A 189 -11.54 -3.18 -8.48
CA GLU A 189 -10.42 -2.85 -9.38
C GLU A 189 -9.15 -2.46 -8.60
N VAL A 190 -9.29 -1.61 -7.57
CA VAL A 190 -8.18 -1.21 -6.69
C VAL A 190 -7.67 -2.36 -5.85
N ALA A 191 -8.56 -3.19 -5.29
CA ALA A 191 -8.14 -4.35 -4.50
C ALA A 191 -7.42 -5.42 -5.34
N GLU A 192 -7.83 -5.64 -6.60
CA GLU A 192 -7.08 -6.45 -7.55
C GLU A 192 -5.72 -5.84 -7.90
N ALA A 193 -5.64 -4.52 -8.05
CA ALA A 193 -4.37 -3.83 -8.30
C ALA A 193 -3.42 -3.93 -7.09
N LEU A 194 -3.92 -3.74 -5.86
CA LEU A 194 -3.17 -3.96 -4.62
C LEU A 194 -2.69 -5.40 -4.48
N ARG A 195 -3.51 -6.39 -4.88
CA ARG A 195 -3.08 -7.80 -4.96
C ARG A 195 -1.94 -7.98 -5.97
N ARG A 196 -2.06 -7.43 -7.19
CA ARG A 196 -0.98 -7.52 -8.21
C ARG A 196 0.32 -6.89 -7.72
N ASP A 197 0.24 -5.71 -7.11
CA ASP A 197 1.37 -5.02 -6.50
C ASP A 197 2.02 -5.88 -5.40
N ALA A 198 1.25 -6.41 -4.45
CA ALA A 198 1.75 -7.28 -3.39
C ALA A 198 2.38 -8.58 -3.92
N LEU A 199 1.80 -9.18 -4.96
CA LEU A 199 2.31 -10.37 -5.65
C LEU A 199 3.63 -10.11 -6.41
N SER A 200 4.04 -8.86 -6.62
CA SER A 200 5.37 -8.53 -7.15
C SER A 200 6.51 -8.71 -6.13
N GLY A 201 6.19 -8.87 -4.85
CA GLY A 201 7.17 -9.11 -3.78
C GLY A 201 7.99 -7.89 -3.36
N ARG A 202 7.53 -6.67 -3.70
CA ARG A 202 8.15 -5.43 -3.21
C ARG A 202 7.72 -5.12 -1.78
N ASP A 203 8.69 -4.74 -0.93
CA ASP A 203 8.47 -4.36 0.47
C ASP A 203 7.27 -3.40 0.66
N LEU A 204 7.27 -2.29 -0.08
CA LEU A 204 6.26 -1.24 0.07
C LEU A 204 4.89 -1.72 -0.42
N ALA A 205 4.82 -2.52 -1.48
CA ALA A 205 3.57 -3.07 -1.99
C ALA A 205 2.93 -4.06 -1.00
N LEU A 206 3.73 -4.97 -0.43
CA LEU A 206 3.29 -5.89 0.62
C LEU A 206 2.82 -5.14 1.87
N LEU A 207 3.55 -4.10 2.29
CA LEU A 207 3.15 -3.24 3.41
C LEU A 207 1.83 -2.52 3.13
N SER A 208 1.71 -1.86 1.97
CA SER A 208 0.51 -1.13 1.56
C SER A 208 -0.71 -2.04 1.47
N ALA A 209 -0.59 -3.25 0.91
CA ALA A 209 -1.70 -4.20 0.87
C ALA A 209 -2.06 -4.72 2.28
N ALA A 210 -1.10 -4.86 3.20
CA ALA A 210 -1.35 -5.24 4.58
C ALA A 210 -2.07 -4.15 5.41
N VAL A 211 -1.71 -2.87 5.24
CA VAL A 211 -2.34 -1.74 5.97
C VAL A 211 -3.57 -1.14 5.26
N ALA A 212 -3.89 -1.62 4.06
CA ALA A 212 -5.00 -1.10 3.25
C ALA A 212 -6.34 -1.11 3.98
N ASN A 213 -7.12 -0.04 3.81
CA ASN A 213 -8.45 0.12 4.38
C ASN A 213 -9.36 -1.09 4.03
N PRO A 214 -10.02 -1.76 5.00
CA PRO A 214 -10.85 -2.94 4.74
C PRO A 214 -12.00 -2.69 3.75
N GLY A 215 -12.43 -1.43 3.61
CA GLY A 215 -13.43 -1.03 2.62
C GLY A 215 -13.04 -1.39 1.18
N TRP A 216 -11.75 -1.50 0.85
CA TRP A 216 -11.28 -1.90 -0.48
C TRP A 216 -11.75 -3.31 -0.90
N GLY A 217 -12.00 -4.22 0.04
CA GLY A 217 -12.36 -5.61 -0.28
C GLY A 217 -11.17 -6.57 -0.38
N LEU A 218 -10.04 -6.23 0.28
CA LEU A 218 -9.06 -7.22 0.73
C LEU A 218 -9.60 -7.91 1.99
N THR A 219 -9.42 -9.23 2.12
CA THR A 219 -9.83 -9.95 3.35
C THR A 219 -8.83 -9.75 4.48
N ASP A 220 -9.29 -9.99 5.70
CA ASP A 220 -8.46 -9.93 6.91
C ASP A 220 -7.29 -10.94 6.82
N GLU A 221 -7.53 -12.13 6.24
CA GLU A 221 -6.51 -13.17 5.98
C GLU A 221 -5.51 -12.78 4.88
N GLU A 222 -5.96 -12.11 3.80
CA GLU A 222 -5.05 -11.58 2.78
C GLU A 222 -4.10 -10.53 3.38
N ARG A 223 -4.63 -9.58 4.18
CA ARG A 223 -3.81 -8.56 4.84
C ARG A 223 -2.79 -9.17 5.80
N LEU A 224 -3.16 -10.20 6.57
CA LEU A 224 -2.23 -10.96 7.41
C LEU A 224 -1.16 -11.69 6.58
N THR A 225 -1.55 -12.30 5.45
CA THR A 225 -0.63 -13.04 4.57
C THR A 225 0.42 -12.12 3.95
N PHE A 226 0.02 -10.93 3.47
CA PHE A 226 0.96 -9.93 2.97
C PHE A 226 1.86 -9.37 4.08
N LEU A 227 1.33 -9.14 5.28
CA LEU A 227 2.11 -8.70 6.44
C LEU A 227 3.19 -9.73 6.82
N PHE A 228 2.85 -11.02 6.91
CA PHE A 228 3.84 -12.05 7.23
C PHE A 228 4.80 -12.36 6.07
N ALA A 229 4.42 -12.10 4.80
CA ALA A 229 5.35 -12.14 3.69
C ALA A 229 6.40 -11.01 3.80
N LEU A 230 5.99 -9.82 4.21
CA LEU A 230 6.90 -8.70 4.49
C LEU A 230 7.93 -9.04 5.59
N THR A 231 7.53 -9.73 6.66
CA THR A 231 8.46 -10.20 7.72
C THR A 231 9.48 -11.24 7.24
N GLN A 232 9.32 -11.79 6.03
CA GLN A 232 10.28 -12.72 5.44
C GLN A 232 11.30 -11.99 4.56
N PHE A 233 10.87 -11.01 3.76
CA PHE A 233 11.78 -10.19 2.95
C PHE A 233 12.61 -9.20 3.78
N ARG A 234 12.04 -8.58 4.82
CA ARG A 234 12.70 -7.52 5.61
C ARG A 234 13.49 -8.00 6.83
N LYS A 235 14.02 -9.22 6.83
CA LYS A 235 14.82 -9.73 7.97
C LYS A 235 16.20 -9.03 8.02
N PRO A 236 16.70 -8.63 9.21
CA PRO A 236 16.13 -8.80 10.55
C PRO A 236 15.22 -7.64 11.00
N MET A 237 15.00 -6.61 10.18
CA MET A 237 14.30 -5.37 10.58
C MET A 237 12.83 -5.55 10.95
N MET A 238 12.16 -6.61 10.48
CA MET A 238 10.75 -6.88 10.77
C MET A 238 10.53 -8.36 11.07
N THR A 239 10.03 -8.66 12.26
CA THR A 239 9.75 -10.03 12.73
C THR A 239 8.25 -10.32 12.81
N PRO A 240 7.80 -11.59 12.91
CA PRO A 240 6.40 -11.93 13.13
C PRO A 240 5.80 -11.30 14.40
N GLU A 241 6.60 -11.12 15.45
CA GLU A 241 6.19 -10.50 16.70
C GLU A 241 5.96 -8.99 16.49
N ALA A 242 6.82 -8.31 15.74
CA ALA A 242 6.61 -6.93 15.34
C ALA A 242 5.33 -6.76 14.48
N ALA A 243 5.07 -7.69 13.56
CA ALA A 243 3.82 -7.73 12.80
C ALA A 243 2.57 -7.91 13.69
N LEU A 244 2.63 -8.77 14.70
CA LEU A 244 1.56 -8.91 15.70
C LEU A 244 1.36 -7.62 16.51
N THR A 245 2.44 -6.92 16.88
CA THR A 245 2.35 -5.61 17.54
C THR A 245 1.69 -4.55 16.65
N MET A 246 1.94 -4.54 15.33
CA MET A 246 1.24 -3.64 14.38
C MET A 246 -0.28 -3.90 14.33
N ILE A 247 -0.70 -5.16 14.48
CA ILE A 247 -2.12 -5.53 14.54
C ILE A 247 -2.74 -5.11 15.89
N GLN A 248 -2.05 -5.39 16.99
CA GLN A 248 -2.50 -5.02 18.35
C GLN A 248 -2.60 -3.51 18.55
N THR A 249 -1.73 -2.72 17.90
CA THR A 249 -1.75 -1.25 17.92
C THR A 249 -2.66 -0.62 16.86
N GLY A 250 -3.40 -1.43 16.08
CA GLY A 250 -4.36 -0.95 15.08
C GLY A 250 -3.75 -0.37 13.80
N GLN A 251 -2.43 -0.45 13.61
CA GLN A 251 -1.75 -0.01 12.38
C GLN A 251 -2.10 -0.88 11.17
N VAL A 252 -2.41 -2.16 11.41
CA VAL A 252 -2.99 -3.08 10.43
C VAL A 252 -4.47 -3.22 10.76
N PRO A 253 -5.39 -2.65 9.94
CA PRO A 253 -6.81 -2.68 10.24
C PRO A 253 -7.37 -4.10 10.10
N GLN A 254 -8.13 -4.55 11.09
CA GLN A 254 -8.78 -5.87 11.14
C GLN A 254 -10.17 -5.73 11.76
N LYS A 255 -11.11 -6.61 11.39
CA LYS A 255 -12.47 -6.62 11.97
C LYS A 255 -12.51 -7.17 13.40
N SER A 256 -11.56 -8.04 13.71
CA SER A 256 -11.29 -8.59 15.04
C SER A 256 -9.80 -8.92 15.17
N LEU A 257 -9.28 -9.02 16.39
CA LEU A 257 -7.93 -9.54 16.59
C LEU A 257 -7.83 -10.99 16.04
N PRO A 258 -6.72 -11.35 15.38
CA PRO A 258 -6.59 -12.67 14.75
C PRO A 258 -6.37 -13.77 15.80
N THR A 259 -7.07 -14.89 15.63
CA THR A 259 -6.86 -16.09 16.44
C THR A 259 -5.51 -16.75 16.11
N ALA A 260 -4.98 -17.57 17.03
CA ALA A 260 -3.76 -18.34 16.79
C ALA A 260 -3.84 -19.23 15.55
N ALA A 261 -5.04 -19.76 15.22
CA ALA A 261 -5.28 -20.51 14.00
C ALA A 261 -5.13 -19.65 12.73
N GLN A 262 -5.69 -18.44 12.71
CA GLN A 262 -5.55 -17.49 11.59
C GLN A 262 -4.10 -17.00 11.43
N VAL A 263 -3.40 -16.73 12.54
CA VAL A 263 -1.95 -16.39 12.50
C VAL A 263 -1.15 -17.56 11.91
N THR A 264 -1.47 -18.80 12.28
CA THR A 264 -0.81 -20.00 11.74
C THR A 264 -1.10 -20.19 10.25
N SER A 265 -2.36 -20.01 9.82
CA SER A 265 -2.76 -20.04 8.39
C SER A 265 -1.97 -19.01 7.59
N ALA A 266 -1.99 -17.74 8.02
CA ALA A 266 -1.33 -16.65 7.34
C ALA A 266 0.21 -16.80 7.29
N LEU A 267 0.84 -17.38 8.32
CA LEU A 267 2.26 -17.73 8.31
C LEU A 267 2.60 -18.87 7.34
N GLN A 268 1.69 -19.82 7.12
CA GLN A 268 1.86 -20.88 6.12
C GLN A 268 1.64 -20.33 4.70
N ALA A 269 0.56 -19.58 4.48
CA ALA A 269 0.25 -18.93 3.21
C ALA A 269 1.34 -17.93 2.79
N SER A 270 1.91 -17.18 3.74
CA SER A 270 2.98 -16.22 3.43
C SER A 270 4.27 -16.89 2.99
N ARG A 271 4.59 -18.10 3.48
CA ARG A 271 5.75 -18.89 2.99
C ARG A 271 5.52 -19.37 1.56
N GLN A 272 4.30 -19.84 1.25
CA GLN A 272 3.92 -20.24 -0.11
C GLN A 272 3.96 -19.06 -1.09
N LEU A 273 3.51 -17.87 -0.65
CA LEU A 273 3.60 -16.63 -1.40
C LEU A 273 5.05 -16.21 -1.68
N VAL A 274 5.92 -16.20 -0.65
CA VAL A 274 7.35 -15.87 -0.79
C VAL A 274 8.03 -16.83 -1.78
N ALA A 275 7.83 -18.15 -1.63
CA ALA A 275 8.40 -19.14 -2.55
C ALA A 275 7.90 -18.95 -4.01
N LYS A 276 6.64 -18.55 -4.22
CA LYS A 276 6.10 -18.21 -5.54
C LYS A 276 6.73 -16.95 -6.14
N ILE A 277 6.96 -15.92 -5.31
CA ILE A 277 7.65 -14.68 -5.71
C ILE A 277 9.11 -14.99 -6.10
N GLU A 278 9.82 -15.77 -5.30
CA GLU A 278 11.23 -16.13 -5.53
C GLU A 278 11.40 -17.03 -6.76
N ALA A 279 10.43 -17.90 -7.05
CA ALA A 279 10.39 -18.72 -8.26
C ALA A 279 9.98 -17.93 -9.53
N THR A 280 9.53 -16.67 -9.41
CA THR A 280 9.14 -15.84 -10.55
C THR A 280 10.33 -15.00 -11.02
N PRO A 281 10.81 -15.15 -12.28
CA PRO A 281 11.88 -14.31 -12.81
C PRO A 281 11.49 -12.83 -12.75
N ARG A 282 12.35 -12.01 -12.14
CA ARG A 282 12.17 -10.56 -12.12
C ARG A 282 12.64 -9.97 -13.47
N PRO A 283 11.88 -9.04 -14.07
CA PRO A 283 12.31 -8.29 -15.25
C PRO A 283 13.43 -7.29 -14.91
#